data_AF-A0AAQ3U0M5-F1
#
_entry.id   AF-A0AAQ3U0M5-F1
#
_cell.length_a   1.000
_cell.length_b   1.000
_cell.length_c   1.000
_cell.angle_alpha   90.00
_cell.angle_beta   90.00
_cell.angle_gamma   90.00
#
_symmetry.space_group_name_H-M   'P 1'
#
loop_
_entity.id
_entity.type
_entity.pdbx_description
1 polymer ?
#
loop_
_entity_poly.entity_id
_entity_poly.type
_entity_poly.pdbx_seq_one_letter_code
_entity_poly.pdbx_strand_id
1 'polypeptide(L)'
;MEHIFLNKWSALGEFLSLRRQPLHFCDSAKYCSKASRAYVRSYKNLSFYWILQAGHMVPVDHPCHLRMIASVTDSPGLHLDA
;
A
#
# COMPACT_ATOMS: atom_id res chain seq x y z
N MET A 1 -18.01 -30.09 2.09
CA MET A 1 -17.91 -28.65 2.41
C MET A 1 -16.55 -28.21 1.90
N GLU A 2 -16.53 -27.28 0.95
CA GLU A 2 -15.43 -27.05 0.02
C GLU A 2 -14.13 -26.61 0.69
N HIS A 3 -13.03 -27.24 0.25
CA HIS A 3 -11.67 -26.83 0.56
C HIS A 3 -11.34 -25.53 -0.19
N ILE A 4 -11.62 -24.38 0.41
CA ILE A 4 -11.14 -23.10 -0.09
C ILE A 4 -9.60 -23.09 0.02
N PHE A 5 -8.96 -23.05 -1.16
CA PHE A 5 -7.51 -23.02 -1.35
C PHE A 5 -6.88 -21.76 -0.73
N LEU A 6 -6.56 -21.78 0.57
CA LEU A 6 -5.70 -20.74 1.14
C LEU A 6 -4.20 -20.91 0.78
N ASN A 7 -3.79 -22.03 0.17
CA ASN A 7 -2.36 -22.34 -0.03
C ASN A 7 -2.00 -22.67 -1.49
N LYS A 8 -2.10 -21.70 -2.40
CA LYS A 8 -1.43 -21.82 -3.72
C LYS A 8 -0.10 -21.09 -3.82
N TRP A 9 0.15 -20.10 -2.95
CA TRP A 9 1.40 -19.35 -2.99
C TRP A 9 2.38 -19.87 -1.94
N SER A 10 3.48 -20.50 -2.40
CA SER A 10 4.48 -21.12 -1.53
C SER A 10 5.14 -20.16 -0.56
N ALA A 11 5.13 -18.86 -0.88
CA ALA A 11 5.72 -17.79 -0.10
C ALA A 11 4.75 -17.14 0.94
N LEU A 12 3.55 -17.71 1.13
CA LEU A 12 2.55 -17.14 2.04
C LEU A 12 3.04 -17.11 3.49
N GLY A 13 3.76 -18.14 3.94
CA GLY A 13 4.28 -18.21 5.31
C GLY A 13 5.27 -17.09 5.61
N GLU A 14 6.25 -16.90 4.72
CA GLU A 14 7.23 -15.82 4.82
C GLU A 14 6.57 -14.46 4.72
N PHE A 15 5.63 -14.29 3.81
CA PHE A 15 4.90 -13.04 3.71
C PHE A 15 4.15 -12.71 5.01
N LEU A 16 3.43 -13.67 5.59
CA LEU A 16 2.65 -13.46 6.82
C LEU A 16 3.55 -13.21 8.04
N SER A 17 4.78 -13.73 8.07
CA SER A 17 5.73 -13.51 9.16
C SER A 17 6.36 -12.11 9.16
N LEU A 18 6.36 -11.41 8.02
CA LEU A 18 6.86 -10.04 7.92
C LEU A 18 5.97 -9.03 8.67
N ARG A 19 6.61 -8.11 9.40
CA ARG A 19 5.91 -6.97 9.99
C ARG A 19 5.45 -5.99 8.92
N ARG A 20 4.32 -5.32 9.19
CA ARG A 20 3.86 -4.19 8.39
C ARG A 20 4.83 -3.02 8.58
N GLN A 21 5.29 -2.43 7.49
CA GLN A 21 6.15 -1.26 7.48
C GLN A 21 5.28 0.00 7.32
N PRO A 22 5.45 1.04 8.15
CA PRO A 22 4.74 2.29 7.96
C PRO A 22 5.15 2.95 6.64
N LEU A 23 4.17 3.49 5.92
CA LEU A 23 4.39 4.30 4.74
C LEU A 23 4.21 5.77 5.10
N HIS A 24 5.19 6.56 4.68
CA HIS A 24 5.20 8.01 4.83
C HIS A 24 5.05 8.61 3.42
N PHE A 25 3.82 8.69 2.93
CA PHE A 25 3.55 9.41 1.68
C PHE A 25 3.45 10.90 1.99
N CYS A 26 4.35 11.67 1.37
CA CYS A 26 4.49 13.09 1.58
C CYS A 26 4.88 13.73 0.24
N ASP A 27 3.98 14.52 -0.32
CA ASP A 27 4.23 15.34 -1.51
C ASP A 27 4.36 16.83 -1.15
N SER A 28 3.83 17.25 0.01
CA SER A 28 4.15 18.55 0.60
C SER A 28 3.95 18.54 2.12
N ALA A 29 4.69 19.41 2.83
CA ALA A 29 4.62 19.56 4.28
C ALA A 29 3.21 19.88 4.80
N LYS A 30 2.34 20.43 3.95
CA LYS A 30 0.93 20.75 4.24
C LYS A 30 0.07 19.50 4.47
N TYR A 31 0.42 18.37 3.85
CA TYR A 31 -0.32 17.11 3.96
C TYR A 31 0.41 16.04 4.79
N CYS A 32 1.65 16.31 5.21
CA CYS A 32 2.41 15.45 6.11
C CYS A 32 1.92 15.57 7.56
N SER A 33 0.91 14.80 7.94
CA SER A 33 0.73 14.49 9.37
C SER A 33 1.88 13.59 9.83
N LYS A 34 2.45 13.85 11.02
CA LYS A 34 3.50 13.00 11.63
C LYS A 34 3.09 11.52 11.79
N ALA A 35 1.79 11.21 11.75
CA ALA A 35 1.26 9.86 11.81
C ALA A 35 1.20 9.21 10.42
N SER A 36 1.71 7.98 10.31
CA SER A 36 1.59 7.14 9.11
C SER A 36 0.13 6.82 8.82
N ARG A 37 -0.34 7.14 7.61
CA ARG A 37 -1.71 6.84 7.16
C ARG A 37 -1.83 5.57 6.32
N ALA A 38 -0.70 4.93 6.07
CA ALA A 38 -0.67 3.67 5.36
C ALA A 38 0.44 2.75 5.90
N TYR A 39 0.27 1.46 5.67
CA TYR A 39 1.29 0.44 5.90
C TYR A 39 1.43 -0.44 4.68
N VAL A 40 2.63 -0.95 4.44
CA VAL A 40 2.90 -1.96 3.41
C VAL A 40 3.49 -3.22 4.03
N ARG A 41 3.18 -4.34 3.41
CA ARG A 41 3.93 -5.57 3.55
C ARG A 41 4.28 -6.05 2.16
N SER A 42 5.56 -6.23 1.87
CA SER A 42 6.04 -6.66 0.57
C SER A 42 6.94 -7.88 0.72
N TYR A 43 6.70 -8.89 -0.11
CA TYR A 43 7.57 -10.06 -0.24
C TYR A 43 7.51 -10.57 -1.68
N LYS A 44 8.68 -10.68 -2.33
CA LYS A 44 8.80 -11.03 -3.76
C LYS A 44 7.91 -10.11 -4.60
N ASN A 45 7.04 -10.69 -5.43
CA ASN A 45 6.16 -9.99 -6.35
C ASN A 45 4.78 -9.63 -5.74
N LEU A 46 4.62 -9.69 -4.42
CA LEU A 46 3.38 -9.30 -3.74
C LEU A 46 3.65 -8.17 -2.74
N SER A 47 2.99 -7.04 -2.97
CA SER A 47 2.89 -5.92 -2.02
C SER A 47 1.42 -5.77 -1.62
N PHE A 48 1.16 -5.77 -0.31
CA PHE A 48 -0.18 -5.51 0.26
C PHE A 48 -0.14 -4.23 1.07
N TYR A 49 -1.13 -3.37 0.83
CA TYR A 49 -1.20 -2.06 1.44
C TYR A 49 -2.45 -1.92 2.31
N TRP A 50 -2.26 -1.39 3.51
CA TRP A 50 -3.35 -0.95 4.38
C TRP A 50 -3.39 0.57 4.34
N ILE A 51 -4.50 1.12 3.87
CA ILE A 51 -4.71 2.57 3.85
C ILE A 51 -5.75 2.89 4.90
N LEU A 52 -5.34 3.64 5.91
CA LEU A 52 -6.21 3.97 7.03
C LEU A 52 -7.25 5.00 6.58
N GLN A 53 -8.46 4.89 7.12
CA GLN A 53 -9.57 5.81 6.84
C GLN A 53 -10.01 5.84 5.36
N ALA A 54 -9.63 4.85 4.55
CA ALA A 54 -10.14 4.66 3.21
C ALA A 54 -11.24 3.58 3.21
N GLY A 55 -12.28 3.79 2.42
CA GLY A 55 -13.32 2.83 2.14
C GLY A 55 -13.05 2.06 0.84
N HIS A 56 -14.13 1.78 0.11
CA HIS A 56 -14.08 0.95 -1.11
C HIS A 56 -13.30 1.62 -2.25
N MET A 57 -13.32 2.95 -2.33
CA MET A 57 -12.67 3.72 -3.40
C MET A 57 -11.51 4.54 -2.85
N VAL A 58 -10.41 3.85 -2.56
CA VAL A 58 -9.17 4.44 -2.03
C VAL A 58 -8.75 5.75 -2.74
N PRO A 59 -8.70 5.84 -4.09
CA PRO A 59 -8.26 7.07 -4.75
C PRO A 59 -9.23 8.25 -4.57
N VAL A 60 -10.50 7.97 -4.28
CA VAL A 60 -11.52 8.99 -3.99
C VAL A 60 -11.36 9.49 -2.55
N ASP A 61 -11.20 8.58 -1.60
CA ASP A 61 -11.09 8.92 -0.18
C ASP A 61 -9.75 9.60 0.16
N HIS A 62 -8.67 9.20 -0.53
CA HIS A 62 -7.32 9.72 -0.29
C HIS A 62 -6.52 9.87 -1.60
N PRO A 63 -6.68 10.99 -2.32
CA PRO A 63 -6.04 11.20 -3.63
C PRO A 63 -4.50 11.22 -3.57
N CYS A 64 -3.90 11.53 -2.42
CA CYS A 64 -2.44 11.49 -2.24
C CYS A 64 -1.84 10.06 -2.22
N HIS A 65 -2.66 9.01 -2.23
CA HIS A 65 -2.18 7.62 -2.34
C HIS A 65 -1.97 7.15 -3.78
N LEU A 66 -2.12 8.01 -4.79
CA LEU A 66 -1.75 7.69 -6.18
C LEU A 66 -0.28 7.25 -6.32
N ARG A 67 0.61 7.71 -5.44
CA ARG A 67 2.00 7.22 -5.38
C ARG A 67 2.13 5.73 -5.06
N MET A 68 1.18 5.13 -4.33
CA MET A 68 1.15 3.67 -4.17
C MET A 68 0.97 2.97 -5.51
N ILE A 69 0.01 3.44 -6.32
CA ILE A 69 -0.27 2.86 -7.63
C ILE A 69 0.94 3.05 -8.56
N ALA A 70 1.51 4.26 -8.58
CA ALA A 70 2.71 4.57 -9.37
C ALA A 70 3.91 3.68 -9.00
N SER A 71 4.07 3.33 -7.72
CA SER A 71 5.15 2.44 -7.27
C SER A 71 5.02 1.00 -7.78
N VAL A 72 3.80 0.54 -8.10
CA VAL A 72 3.56 -0.81 -8.63
C VAL A 72 3.81 -0.85 -10.14
N THR A 73 3.46 0.23 -10.84
CA THR A 73 3.55 0.32 -12.31
C THR A 73 4.88 0.86 -12.82
N ASP A 74 5.84 1.12 -11.91
CA ASP A 74 7.10 1.83 -12.18
C ASP A 74 6.86 3.10 -13.02
N SER A 75 5.73 3.76 -12.76
CA SER A 75 5.36 4.97 -13.47
C SER A 75 6.09 6.13 -12.80
N PRO A 76 6.68 7.07 -13.57
CA PRO A 76 7.19 8.31 -13.00
C PRO A 76 6.04 8.94 -12.21
N GLY A 77 6.16 8.90 -10.88
CA GLY A 77 5.10 9.35 -9.98
C GLY A 77 4.73 10.77 -10.34
N LEU A 78 3.43 11.06 -10.37
CA LEU A 78 2.88 12.40 -10.57
C LEU A 78 3.73 13.43 -9.82
N HIS A 79 4.61 14.08 -10.56
CA HIS A 79 5.35 15.25 -10.12
C HIS A 79 4.32 16.37 -10.08
N LEU A 80 3.56 16.42 -8.99
CA LEU A 80 2.72 17.57 -8.67
C LEU A 80 3.66 18.65 -8.14
N ASP A 81 4.42 19.25 -9.04
CA ASP A 81 4.88 20.62 -8.86
C ASP A 81 3.65 21.52 -8.97
N ALA A 82 3.04 21.82 -7.81
CA ALA A 82 2.14 22.95 -7.58
C ALA A 82 2.00 23.24 -6.08
#